data_AF-A0A7Y2F5J7-F1
#
_entry.id   AF-A0A7Y2F5J7-F1
#
_cell.length_a   1.000
_cell.length_b   1.000
_cell.length_c   1.000
_cell.angle_alpha   90.00
_cell.angle_beta   90.00
_cell.angle_gamma   90.00
#
_symmetry.space_group_name_H-M   'P 1'
#
loop_
_entity.id
_entity.type
_entity.pdbx_description
1 polymer ?
#
loop_
_entity_poly.entity_id
_entity_poly.type
_entity_poly.pdbx_seq_one_letter_code
_entity_poly.pdbx_strand_id
1 'polypeptide(L)'
;MSAANRHRITDQRQIIPHLGRWMTAALLVGSVGCTAAADKPDVDTNPDVVRNVVCLQEPNLIESSGLAVSNSRANRWWTHNDSGDKARLFAFDQTGKKTGECRLTDFQADDWEDMASYTIGGRPRLILADCGDNVGKRKSISLYLFDEPDPNDQVNVDHVQELSVTYSDGPRDCEAIAVDTVHRQIVLVAKSALPLAGVYAIDLPDPSTQPTKSKTNVIAKRISTLTIPMISAMDIDPVNGDIWVVNYFQAFRFKRSDPQQELRNQFAALPQVIDLPKWRQIEAVAVDQSHQVWITSEGKSSPLGRLNQSPK
;
A
#
# COMPACT_ATOMS: atom_id res chain seq x y z
N MET A 1 21.97 -68.12 -6.66
CA MET A 1 21.93 -66.93 -7.53
C MET A 1 20.47 -66.61 -7.81
N SER A 2 19.80 -66.00 -6.83
CA SER A 2 19.33 -64.60 -6.82
C SER A 2 18.22 -64.32 -7.85
N ALA A 3 16.97 -64.47 -7.41
CA ALA A 3 15.79 -64.03 -8.13
C ALA A 3 15.52 -62.55 -7.77
N ALA A 4 15.58 -61.68 -8.77
CA ALA A 4 15.41 -60.24 -8.62
C ALA A 4 13.93 -59.86 -8.46
N ASN A 5 13.62 -59.24 -7.32
CA ASN A 5 12.33 -58.69 -6.97
C ASN A 5 12.14 -57.34 -7.70
N ARG A 6 11.25 -57.26 -8.70
CA ARG A 6 10.86 -55.99 -9.33
C ARG A 6 9.75 -55.34 -8.52
N HIS A 7 10.07 -54.30 -7.77
CA HIS A 7 9.07 -53.41 -7.19
C HIS A 7 8.57 -52.41 -8.24
N ARG A 8 7.26 -52.51 -8.49
CA ARG A 8 6.48 -51.66 -9.38
C ARG A 8 6.12 -50.40 -8.58
N ILE A 9 6.74 -49.27 -8.88
CA ILE A 9 6.33 -47.97 -8.32
C ILE A 9 5.04 -47.57 -9.02
N THR A 10 3.91 -47.73 -8.32
CA THR A 10 2.61 -47.22 -8.74
C THR A 10 2.56 -45.71 -8.55
N ASP A 11 2.31 -45.04 -9.68
CA ASP A 11 1.98 -43.63 -9.86
C ASP A 11 0.76 -43.25 -9.01
N GLN A 12 0.99 -42.57 -7.87
CA GLN A 12 -0.08 -41.94 -7.09
C GLN A 12 -0.30 -40.52 -7.60
N ARG A 13 -1.20 -40.38 -8.59
CA ARG A 13 -1.88 -39.12 -8.86
C ARG A 13 -2.75 -38.77 -7.66
N GLN A 14 -2.28 -37.87 -6.80
CA GLN A 14 -3.14 -37.25 -5.80
C GLN A 14 -4.13 -36.32 -6.48
N ILE A 15 -5.40 -36.70 -6.34
CA ILE A 15 -6.58 -35.91 -6.60
C ILE A 15 -6.61 -34.78 -5.56
N ILE A 16 -6.33 -33.55 -5.95
CA ILE A 16 -6.56 -32.37 -5.10
C ILE A 16 -8.04 -32.01 -5.24
N PRO A 17 -8.83 -31.99 -4.15
CA PRO A 17 -10.20 -31.52 -4.22
C PRO A 17 -10.21 -30.00 -4.44
N HIS A 18 -11.04 -29.56 -5.38
CA HIS A 18 -11.41 -28.17 -5.59
C HIS A 18 -11.98 -27.57 -4.30
N LEU A 19 -11.22 -26.71 -3.60
CA LEU A 19 -11.81 -25.73 -2.69
C LEU A 19 -12.30 -24.56 -3.53
N GLY A 20 -13.58 -24.64 -3.88
CA GLY A 20 -14.32 -23.52 -4.45
C GLY A 20 -14.61 -22.45 -3.40
N ARG A 21 -14.55 -21.19 -3.86
CA ARG A 21 -15.22 -20.00 -3.31
C ARG A 21 -14.90 -19.63 -1.85
N TRP A 22 -13.89 -18.78 -1.68
CA TRP A 22 -13.96 -17.78 -0.62
C TRP A 22 -14.69 -16.57 -1.20
N MET A 23 -15.93 -16.38 -0.74
CA MET A 23 -16.67 -15.14 -0.93
C MET A 23 -15.91 -14.03 -0.22
N THR A 24 -15.54 -12.97 -0.93
CA THR A 24 -15.40 -11.64 -0.33
C THR A 24 -16.71 -11.34 0.38
N ALA A 25 -16.65 -11.25 1.71
CA ALA A 25 -17.81 -10.94 2.52
C ALA A 25 -18.11 -9.45 2.37
N ALA A 26 -18.86 -9.09 1.33
CA ALA A 26 -19.60 -7.83 1.32
C ALA A 26 -20.60 -7.88 2.49
N LEU A 27 -20.31 -7.17 3.58
CA LEU A 27 -21.26 -7.03 4.68
C LEU A 27 -22.48 -6.25 4.19
N LEU A 28 -23.64 -6.93 4.08
CA LEU A 28 -24.93 -6.28 4.04
C LEU A 28 -25.17 -5.56 5.37
N VAL A 29 -25.17 -4.23 5.34
CA VAL A 29 -25.61 -3.40 6.47
C VAL A 29 -27.14 -3.50 6.55
N GLY A 30 -27.63 -4.24 7.54
CA GLY A 30 -29.04 -4.21 7.92
C GLY A 30 -29.41 -2.85 8.48
N SER A 31 -30.49 -2.26 7.96
CA SER A 31 -31.05 -1.01 8.46
C SER A 31 -31.76 -1.24 9.80
N VAL A 32 -31.19 -0.71 10.88
CA VAL A 32 -31.92 -0.49 12.15
C VAL A 32 -31.99 1.01 12.39
N GLY A 33 -33.21 1.51 12.52
CA GLY A 33 -33.51 2.93 12.71
C GLY A 33 -33.12 3.44 14.10
N CYS A 34 -32.39 4.56 14.09
CA CYS A 34 -32.22 5.64 15.08
C CYS A 34 -32.36 5.34 16.58
N THR A 35 -31.24 5.50 17.29
CA THR A 35 -31.04 6.58 18.27
C THR A 35 -29.57 7.03 18.24
N ALA A 36 -29.33 8.30 17.93
CA ALA A 36 -28.00 8.89 17.85
C ALA A 36 -27.44 9.20 19.24
N ALA A 37 -26.55 8.34 19.73
CA ALA A 37 -25.29 8.79 20.31
C ALA A 37 -24.22 8.33 19.31
N ALA A 38 -23.40 9.25 18.80
CA ALA A 38 -22.26 8.87 17.98
C ALA A 38 -21.29 8.12 18.90
N ASP A 39 -21.39 6.78 18.93
CA ASP A 39 -20.40 5.94 19.58
C ASP A 39 -19.04 6.34 18.99
N LYS A 40 -18.18 6.90 19.84
CA LYS A 40 -16.78 7.08 19.45
C LYS A 40 -16.27 5.69 19.10
N PRO A 41 -15.69 5.48 17.90
CA PRO A 41 -15.14 4.19 17.57
C PRO A 41 -14.14 3.79 18.67
N ASP A 42 -14.17 2.52 19.07
CA ASP A 42 -13.24 1.91 20.03
C ASP A 42 -11.87 1.81 19.37
N VAL A 43 -11.22 2.96 19.24
CA VAL A 43 -9.92 3.13 18.61
C VAL A 43 -8.88 3.06 19.72
N ASP A 44 -7.99 2.08 19.64
CA ASP A 44 -6.83 2.01 20.53
C ASP A 44 -6.02 3.30 20.41
N THR A 45 -5.87 4.02 21.52
CA THR A 45 -5.16 5.29 21.64
C THR A 45 -3.99 5.19 22.61
N ASN A 46 -3.47 3.98 22.86
CA ASN A 46 -2.35 3.78 23.76
C ASN A 46 -1.14 4.64 23.32
N PRO A 47 -0.74 5.66 24.12
CA PRO A 47 0.30 6.62 23.74
C PRO A 47 1.71 6.01 23.62
N ASP A 48 1.88 4.80 24.17
CA ASP A 48 3.10 4.01 24.02
C ASP A 48 3.21 3.41 22.61
N VAL A 49 2.09 3.28 21.88
CA VAL A 49 2.01 2.65 20.55
C VAL A 49 1.66 3.67 19.47
N VAL A 50 0.68 4.55 19.72
CA VAL A 50 0.19 5.52 18.74
C VAL A 50 -0.16 6.85 19.40
N ARG A 51 0.11 7.96 18.70
CA ARG A 51 -0.12 9.34 19.16
C ARG A 51 -0.91 10.11 18.12
N ASN A 52 -1.48 11.24 18.53
CA ASN A 52 -2.18 12.17 17.64
C ASN A 52 -3.31 11.49 16.85
N VAL A 53 -4.04 10.58 17.49
CA VAL A 53 -5.12 9.84 16.84
C VAL A 53 -6.30 10.76 16.58
N VAL A 54 -6.74 10.82 15.33
CA VAL A 54 -7.93 11.53 14.86
C VAL A 54 -8.74 10.63 13.93
N CYS A 55 -10.03 10.87 13.75
CA CYS A 55 -10.83 10.17 12.75
C CYS A 55 -10.95 11.02 11.48
N LEU A 56 -10.79 10.40 10.31
CA LEU A 56 -10.99 11.03 9.01
C LEU A 56 -12.48 11.28 8.77
N GLN A 57 -12.83 12.53 8.50
CA GLN A 57 -14.21 13.03 8.42
C GLN A 57 -14.64 13.16 6.96
N GLU A 58 -14.98 12.03 6.34
CA GLU A 58 -15.55 11.99 4.99
C GLU A 58 -16.51 10.78 4.89
N PRO A 59 -17.82 10.99 4.80
CA PRO A 59 -18.78 9.89 4.69
C PRO A 59 -18.58 8.98 3.49
N ASN A 60 -17.96 9.48 2.41
CA ASN A 60 -17.63 8.70 1.24
C ASN A 60 -16.30 7.95 1.36
N LEU A 61 -15.52 8.15 2.43
CA LEU A 61 -14.36 7.33 2.75
C LEU A 61 -14.85 6.15 3.61
N ILE A 62 -15.01 5.01 2.98
CA ILE A 62 -15.52 3.79 3.59
C ILE A 62 -14.40 2.83 3.98
N GLU A 63 -13.24 2.90 3.31
CA GLU A 63 -12.15 1.94 3.43
C GLU A 63 -10.81 2.57 3.01
N SER A 64 -10.11 3.21 3.95
CA SER A 64 -8.81 3.83 3.70
C SER A 64 -7.73 2.76 3.42
N SER A 65 -7.39 2.54 2.15
CA SER A 65 -6.45 1.49 1.70
C SER A 65 -5.01 1.99 1.59
N GLY A 66 -4.77 3.08 0.86
CA GLY A 66 -3.46 3.75 0.77
C GLY A 66 -3.37 5.07 1.57
N LEU A 67 -2.16 5.49 1.92
CA LEU A 67 -1.90 6.75 2.64
C LEU A 67 -0.62 7.41 2.12
N ALA A 68 -0.64 8.72 1.92
CA ALA A 68 0.56 9.49 1.62
C ALA A 68 0.57 10.83 2.35
N VAL A 69 1.73 11.21 2.89
CA VAL A 69 1.93 12.58 3.39
C VAL A 69 2.19 13.50 2.20
N SER A 70 1.48 14.62 2.13
CA SER A 70 1.64 15.58 1.05
C SER A 70 3.06 16.18 1.04
N ASN A 71 3.68 16.22 -0.14
CA ASN A 71 4.92 16.96 -0.37
C ASN A 71 4.65 18.38 -0.88
N SER A 72 3.43 18.68 -1.35
CA SER A 72 3.03 20.03 -1.78
C SER A 72 2.58 20.94 -0.62
N ARG A 73 2.06 20.37 0.48
CA ARG A 73 1.61 21.10 1.68
C ARG A 73 1.89 20.33 2.96
N ALA A 74 2.50 20.98 3.95
CA ALA A 74 2.72 20.40 5.26
C ALA A 74 1.40 20.07 6.00
N ASN A 75 1.43 19.03 6.83
CA ASN A 75 0.29 18.56 7.64
C ASN A 75 -0.96 18.27 6.79
N ARG A 76 -0.75 17.60 5.66
CA ARG A 76 -1.80 17.09 4.79
C ARG A 76 -1.54 15.64 4.46
N TRP A 77 -2.60 14.85 4.49
CA TRP A 77 -2.57 13.43 4.15
C TRP A 77 -3.55 13.14 3.04
N TRP A 78 -3.10 12.39 2.05
CA TRP A 78 -3.93 11.81 1.01
C TRP A 78 -4.28 10.37 1.37
N THR A 79 -5.49 9.95 1.08
CA THR A 79 -5.90 8.54 1.09
C THR A 79 -6.95 8.30 0.00
N HIS A 80 -7.26 7.04 -0.27
CA HIS A 80 -8.32 6.62 -1.17
C HIS A 80 -9.10 5.46 -0.58
N ASN A 81 -10.28 5.22 -1.14
CA ASN A 81 -10.98 3.96 -0.93
C ASN A 81 -10.27 2.82 -1.67
N ASP A 82 -10.46 1.60 -1.18
CA ASP A 82 -10.18 0.38 -1.94
C ASP A 82 -11.10 0.25 -3.21
N SER A 83 -11.04 -0.90 -3.87
CA SER A 83 -11.78 -1.36 -5.03
C SER A 83 -13.24 -0.90 -5.10
N GLY A 84 -13.67 -0.51 -6.31
CA GLY A 84 -15.08 -0.25 -6.63
C GLY A 84 -15.62 1.15 -6.28
N ASP A 85 -14.82 2.06 -5.70
CA ASP A 85 -15.15 3.49 -5.68
C ASP A 85 -14.82 4.17 -7.03
N LYS A 86 -15.08 5.48 -7.10
CA LYS A 86 -14.55 6.35 -8.15
C LYS A 86 -13.03 6.43 -8.02
N ALA A 87 -12.36 6.64 -9.16
CA ALA A 87 -10.94 6.95 -9.20
C ALA A 87 -10.65 8.34 -8.59
N ARG A 88 -10.59 8.43 -7.26
CA ARG A 88 -10.36 9.68 -6.51
C ARG A 88 -9.59 9.47 -5.21
N LEU A 89 -8.92 10.53 -4.79
CA LEU A 89 -8.23 10.67 -3.53
C LEU A 89 -8.91 11.74 -2.67
N PHE A 90 -8.85 11.57 -1.36
CA PHE A 90 -9.31 12.55 -0.38
C PHE A 90 -8.11 13.09 0.41
N ALA A 91 -8.06 14.41 0.60
CA ALA A 91 -7.05 15.04 1.42
C ALA A 91 -7.63 15.46 2.78
N PHE A 92 -6.82 15.33 3.84
CA PHE A 92 -7.19 15.67 5.21
C PHE A 92 -6.12 16.50 5.91
N ASP A 93 -6.53 17.32 6.88
CA ASP A 93 -5.62 18.00 7.80
C ASP A 93 -5.36 17.19 9.09
N GLN A 94 -4.51 17.72 9.98
CA GLN A 94 -4.13 17.02 11.21
C GLN A 94 -5.26 16.83 12.23
N THR A 95 -6.43 17.43 11.98
CA THR A 95 -7.64 17.26 12.80
C THR A 95 -8.57 16.19 12.24
N GLY A 96 -8.23 15.59 11.09
CA GLY A 96 -9.04 14.63 10.37
C GLY A 96 -10.12 15.27 9.50
N LYS A 97 -10.12 16.60 9.34
CA LYS A 97 -11.09 17.30 8.49
C LYS A 97 -10.70 17.17 7.02
N LYS A 98 -11.64 16.83 6.14
CA LYS A 98 -11.39 16.84 4.68
C LYS A 98 -11.05 18.26 4.21
N THR A 99 -9.96 18.40 3.47
CA THR A 99 -9.50 19.66 2.88
C THR A 99 -9.63 19.68 1.36
N GLY A 100 -9.53 18.54 0.69
CA GLY A 100 -9.49 18.47 -0.77
C GLY A 100 -9.94 17.11 -1.32
N GLU A 101 -10.07 17.05 -2.64
CA GLU A 101 -10.37 15.84 -3.40
C GLU A 101 -9.68 15.93 -4.76
N CYS A 102 -9.02 14.85 -5.18
CA CYS A 102 -8.38 14.75 -6.48
C CYS A 102 -9.00 13.57 -7.23
N ARG A 103 -9.67 13.83 -8.36
CA ARG A 103 -10.26 12.78 -9.19
C ARG A 103 -9.41 12.56 -10.43
N LEU A 104 -9.04 11.32 -10.71
CA LEU A 104 -8.40 10.94 -11.97
C LEU A 104 -9.48 10.72 -13.04
N THR A 105 -9.50 11.54 -14.08
CA THR A 105 -10.50 11.43 -15.16
C THR A 105 -10.11 10.37 -16.16
N ASP A 106 -11.10 9.60 -16.64
CA ASP A 106 -10.94 8.47 -17.56
C ASP A 106 -10.26 7.23 -16.98
N PHE A 107 -10.08 7.18 -15.66
CA PHE A 107 -9.58 6.01 -14.94
C PHE A 107 -10.68 5.39 -14.07
N GLN A 108 -10.55 4.10 -13.82
CA GLN A 108 -11.38 3.33 -12.91
C GLN A 108 -10.51 2.85 -11.74
N ALA A 109 -11.14 2.64 -10.58
CA ALA A 109 -10.50 2.04 -9.43
C ALA A 109 -10.89 0.56 -9.38
N ASP A 110 -10.14 -0.28 -10.11
CA ASP A 110 -10.46 -1.70 -10.23
C ASP A 110 -10.08 -2.45 -8.94
N ASP A 111 -8.82 -2.33 -8.48
CA ASP A 111 -8.28 -2.94 -7.25
C ASP A 111 -7.18 -2.03 -6.67
N TRP A 112 -7.57 -0.88 -6.10
CA TRP A 112 -6.64 0.15 -5.60
C TRP A 112 -6.15 -0.16 -4.20
N GLU A 113 -4.88 -0.50 -4.06
CA GLU A 113 -4.35 -0.97 -2.79
C GLU A 113 -3.54 0.12 -2.06
N ASP A 114 -2.59 0.75 -2.75
CA ASP A 114 -1.61 1.61 -2.08
C ASP A 114 -1.23 2.85 -2.90
N MET A 115 -0.62 3.83 -2.24
CA MET A 115 -0.15 5.06 -2.86
C MET A 115 1.11 5.60 -2.16
N ALA A 116 1.88 6.42 -2.87
CA ALA A 116 3.01 7.14 -2.27
C ALA A 116 3.09 8.57 -2.80
N SER A 117 3.58 9.48 -1.96
CA SER A 117 3.99 10.82 -2.37
C SER A 117 5.50 10.93 -2.34
N TYR A 118 6.09 11.53 -3.37
CA TYR A 118 7.53 11.67 -3.48
C TYR A 118 7.88 12.96 -4.22
N THR A 119 9.08 13.48 -3.97
CA THR A 119 9.59 14.64 -4.70
C THR A 119 10.67 14.20 -5.68
N ILE A 120 10.52 14.56 -6.95
CA ILE A 120 11.56 14.34 -7.95
C ILE A 120 11.68 15.53 -8.89
N GLY A 121 12.91 15.92 -9.21
CA GLY A 121 13.15 17.15 -10.00
C GLY A 121 12.61 18.42 -9.33
N GLY A 122 12.51 18.43 -7.99
CA GLY A 122 11.94 19.54 -7.22
C GLY A 122 10.42 19.66 -7.30
N ARG A 123 9.72 18.65 -7.84
CA ARG A 123 8.25 18.65 -7.95
C ARG A 123 7.65 17.54 -7.09
N PRO A 124 6.61 17.84 -6.30
CA PRO A 124 5.85 16.83 -5.59
C PRO A 124 5.00 16.03 -6.58
N ARG A 125 5.00 14.72 -6.46
CA ARG A 125 4.25 13.78 -7.29
C ARG A 125 3.54 12.76 -6.43
N LEU A 126 2.44 12.25 -6.96
CA LEU A 126 1.76 11.09 -6.43
C LEU A 126 1.94 9.92 -7.38
N ILE A 127 2.05 8.73 -6.79
CA ILE A 127 1.86 7.45 -7.46
C ILE A 127 0.74 6.72 -6.75
N LEU A 128 -0.12 6.08 -7.52
CA LEU A 128 -1.24 5.31 -7.03
C LEU A 128 -1.23 3.94 -7.70
N ALA A 129 -1.51 2.89 -6.94
CA ALA A 129 -1.40 1.52 -7.39
C ALA A 129 -2.76 0.82 -7.47
N ASP A 130 -3.18 0.54 -8.70
CA ASP A 130 -4.26 -0.40 -8.99
C ASP A 130 -3.63 -1.78 -9.20
N CYS A 131 -3.37 -2.47 -8.09
CA CYS A 131 -2.42 -3.57 -8.04
C CYS A 131 -2.84 -4.85 -7.31
N GLY A 132 -4.01 -4.86 -6.68
CA GLY A 132 -4.60 -6.09 -6.14
C GLY A 132 -4.84 -7.12 -7.25
N ASP A 133 -4.61 -8.39 -6.93
CA ASP A 133 -4.93 -9.53 -7.80
C ASP A 133 -5.14 -10.79 -6.95
N ASN A 134 -6.00 -10.69 -5.94
CA ASN A 134 -6.35 -11.76 -4.98
C ASN A 134 -6.61 -13.14 -5.64
N VAL A 135 -7.07 -13.15 -6.91
CA VAL A 135 -7.38 -14.37 -7.68
C VAL A 135 -6.30 -14.78 -8.69
N GLY A 136 -5.23 -14.00 -8.85
CA GLY A 136 -4.08 -14.28 -9.71
C GLY A 136 -4.40 -14.28 -11.21
N LYS A 137 -5.34 -13.45 -11.66
CA LYS A 137 -5.86 -13.46 -13.05
C LYS A 137 -5.48 -12.21 -13.83
N ARG A 138 -5.02 -11.13 -13.17
CA ARG A 138 -4.63 -9.91 -13.87
C ARG A 138 -3.34 -10.18 -14.65
N LYS A 139 -3.36 -9.90 -15.95
CA LYS A 139 -2.16 -10.01 -16.79
C LYS A 139 -1.14 -8.92 -16.47
N SER A 140 -1.63 -7.77 -16.02
CA SER A 140 -0.86 -6.61 -15.61
C SER A 140 -1.63 -5.84 -14.54
N ILE A 141 -0.90 -5.11 -13.72
CA ILE A 141 -1.42 -4.10 -12.81
C ILE A 141 -1.10 -2.70 -13.34
N SER A 142 -1.72 -1.67 -12.80
CA SER A 142 -1.54 -0.29 -13.26
C SER A 142 -1.03 0.60 -12.15
N LEU A 143 0.01 1.38 -12.44
CA LEU A 143 0.47 2.47 -11.58
C LEU A 143 0.20 3.81 -12.25
N TYR A 144 -0.45 4.72 -11.55
CA TYR A 144 -0.83 6.03 -12.06
C TYR A 144 0.07 7.11 -11.42
N LEU A 145 0.87 7.77 -12.24
CA LEU A 145 1.80 8.82 -11.82
C LEU A 145 1.31 10.18 -12.32
N PHE A 146 1.26 11.17 -11.43
CA PHE A 146 0.83 12.52 -11.75
C PHE A 146 1.45 13.54 -10.78
N ASP A 147 1.46 14.82 -11.19
CA ASP A 147 1.93 15.89 -10.30
C ASP A 147 0.94 16.05 -9.14
N GLU A 148 1.45 16.23 -7.92
CA GLU A 148 0.61 16.35 -6.74
C GLU A 148 -0.18 17.68 -6.78
N PRO A 149 -1.52 17.67 -6.81
CA PRO A 149 -2.31 18.90 -6.74
C PRO A 149 -2.26 19.52 -5.34
N ASP A 150 -2.78 20.74 -5.17
CA ASP A 150 -2.94 21.30 -3.83
C ASP A 150 -3.98 20.46 -3.04
N PRO A 151 -3.62 19.88 -1.88
CA PRO A 151 -4.55 19.09 -1.05
C PRO A 151 -5.68 19.89 -0.41
N ASN A 152 -5.76 21.21 -0.63
CA ASN A 152 -6.92 22.02 -0.23
C ASN A 152 -7.91 22.27 -1.37
N ASP A 153 -7.62 21.78 -2.58
CA ASP A 153 -8.45 21.99 -3.76
C ASP A 153 -9.33 20.78 -4.07
N GLN A 154 -10.34 21.03 -4.90
CA GLN A 154 -11.19 20.02 -5.53
C GLN A 154 -10.87 20.01 -7.02
N VAL A 155 -10.14 18.99 -7.48
CA VAL A 155 -9.56 18.99 -8.83
C VAL A 155 -9.85 17.70 -9.60
N ASN A 156 -9.91 17.83 -10.92
CA ASN A 156 -9.87 16.71 -11.85
C ASN A 156 -8.50 16.71 -12.51
N VAL A 157 -7.80 15.57 -12.50
CA VAL A 157 -6.49 15.37 -13.12
C VAL A 157 -6.65 14.43 -14.31
N ASP A 158 -6.24 14.90 -15.49
CA ASP A 158 -6.25 14.16 -16.76
C ASP A 158 -4.82 13.90 -17.31
N HIS A 159 -3.83 14.64 -16.82
CA HIS A 159 -2.41 14.46 -17.11
C HIS A 159 -1.79 13.35 -16.25
N VAL A 160 -2.22 12.10 -16.49
CA VAL A 160 -1.77 10.91 -15.77
C VAL A 160 -0.92 10.00 -16.66
N GLN A 161 0.27 9.67 -16.20
CA GLN A 161 1.09 8.61 -16.81
C GLN A 161 0.73 7.27 -16.19
N GLU A 162 0.33 6.30 -17.01
CA GLU A 162 0.06 4.93 -16.59
C GLU A 162 1.26 4.02 -16.89
N LEU A 163 1.73 3.29 -15.88
CA LEU A 163 2.63 2.15 -16.06
C LEU A 163 1.81 0.86 -15.98
N SER A 164 1.74 0.14 -17.10
CA SER A 164 1.17 -1.20 -17.16
C SER A 164 2.25 -2.21 -16.80
N VAL A 165 2.22 -2.70 -15.57
CA VAL A 165 3.27 -3.52 -14.98
C VAL A 165 2.93 -4.99 -15.13
N THR A 166 3.86 -5.77 -15.67
CA THR A 166 3.82 -7.24 -15.62
C THR A 166 4.95 -7.76 -14.74
N TYR A 167 4.73 -8.87 -14.05
CA TYR A 167 5.75 -9.50 -13.22
C TYR A 167 6.57 -10.51 -14.03
N SER A 168 7.90 -10.47 -13.87
CA SER A 168 8.84 -11.36 -14.58
C SER A 168 8.60 -12.86 -14.36
N ASP A 169 7.92 -13.24 -13.28
CA ASP A 169 7.66 -14.60 -12.83
C ASP A 169 6.16 -14.93 -12.69
N GLY A 170 5.32 -14.18 -13.41
CA GLY A 170 3.86 -14.39 -13.49
C GLY A 170 3.04 -13.54 -12.52
N PRO A 171 1.71 -13.51 -12.66
CA PRO A 171 0.82 -12.63 -11.89
C PRO A 171 1.05 -12.67 -10.38
N ARG A 172 0.92 -11.52 -9.72
CA ARG A 172 1.07 -11.35 -8.28
C ARG A 172 -0.02 -10.44 -7.77
N ASP A 173 -0.55 -10.82 -6.62
CA ASP A 173 -1.37 -9.99 -5.75
C ASP A 173 -0.45 -9.00 -5.05
N CYS A 174 -0.47 -7.73 -5.45
CA CYS A 174 0.41 -6.70 -4.92
C CYS A 174 -0.39 -5.72 -4.10
N GLU A 175 0.08 -5.43 -2.89
CA GLU A 175 -0.66 -4.56 -1.98
C GLU A 175 0.18 -3.44 -1.41
N ALA A 176 1.48 -3.39 -1.69
CA ALA A 176 2.31 -2.31 -1.18
C ALA A 176 3.26 -1.78 -2.24
N ILE A 177 3.35 -0.45 -2.33
CA ILE A 177 4.31 0.23 -3.21
C ILE A 177 5.08 1.31 -2.46
N ALA A 178 6.31 1.59 -2.89
CA ALA A 178 7.03 2.78 -2.45
C ALA A 178 7.94 3.30 -3.55
N VAL A 179 8.39 4.55 -3.43
CA VAL A 179 9.27 5.18 -4.41
C VAL A 179 10.61 5.51 -3.78
N ASP A 180 11.66 4.85 -4.27
CA ASP A 180 13.04 5.19 -3.96
C ASP A 180 13.56 6.20 -4.99
N THR A 181 13.57 7.48 -4.63
CA THR A 181 14.05 8.55 -5.50
C THR A 181 15.57 8.56 -5.65
N VAL A 182 16.31 7.96 -4.73
CA VAL A 182 17.78 7.86 -4.78
C VAL A 182 18.19 6.84 -5.83
N HIS A 183 17.59 5.65 -5.80
CA HIS A 183 17.86 4.59 -6.78
C HIS A 183 17.00 4.72 -8.05
N ARG A 184 16.05 5.66 -8.07
CA ARG A 184 15.06 5.84 -9.13
C ARG A 184 14.28 4.57 -9.42
N GLN A 185 13.75 3.95 -8.37
CA GLN A 185 12.97 2.72 -8.47
C GLN A 185 11.62 2.87 -7.81
N ILE A 186 10.60 2.26 -8.41
CA ILE A 186 9.35 1.95 -7.73
C ILE A 186 9.47 0.52 -7.24
N VAL A 187 9.22 0.31 -5.95
CA VAL A 187 9.26 -0.98 -5.30
C VAL A 187 7.84 -1.47 -5.11
N LEU A 188 7.59 -2.75 -5.39
CA LEU A 188 6.31 -3.41 -5.22
C LEU A 188 6.47 -4.62 -4.33
N VAL A 189 5.53 -4.86 -3.42
CA VAL A 189 5.53 -6.05 -2.56
C VAL A 189 4.23 -6.82 -2.74
N ALA A 190 4.40 -8.10 -3.11
CA ALA A 190 3.29 -9.02 -3.30
C ALA A 190 2.82 -9.60 -1.96
N LYS A 191 1.51 -9.55 -1.71
CA LYS A 191 0.89 -10.17 -0.54
C LYS A 191 0.94 -11.69 -0.67
N SER A 192 1.11 -12.32 0.48
CA SER A 192 1.12 -13.77 0.59
C SER A 192 0.61 -14.17 1.96
N ALA A 193 -0.31 -15.13 1.99
CA ALA A 193 -0.79 -15.76 3.23
C ALA A 193 0.28 -16.69 3.83
N LEU A 194 1.19 -17.21 3.01
CA LEU A 194 2.43 -17.82 3.48
C LEU A 194 3.43 -16.70 3.72
N PRO A 195 4.39 -16.85 4.63
CA PRO A 195 5.25 -15.75 5.03
C PRO A 195 6.16 -15.24 3.91
N LEU A 196 6.15 -15.82 2.70
CA LEU A 196 7.01 -15.42 1.60
C LEU A 196 6.31 -14.42 0.69
N ALA A 197 6.57 -13.14 0.93
CA ALA A 197 6.13 -12.02 0.09
C ALA A 197 7.23 -11.65 -0.92
N GLY A 198 6.90 -11.59 -2.21
CA GLY A 198 7.87 -11.22 -3.24
C GLY A 198 8.08 -9.72 -3.31
N VAL A 199 9.34 -9.27 -3.34
CA VAL A 199 9.68 -7.85 -3.55
C VAL A 199 10.17 -7.67 -4.98
N TYR A 200 9.59 -6.71 -5.69
CA TYR A 200 9.91 -6.39 -7.06
C TYR A 200 10.30 -4.93 -7.20
N ALA A 201 11.03 -4.63 -8.28
CA ALA A 201 11.34 -3.26 -8.66
C ALA A 201 11.13 -3.03 -10.15
N ILE A 202 10.76 -1.80 -10.47
CA ILE A 202 10.76 -1.21 -11.81
C ILE A 202 11.47 0.14 -11.76
N ASP A 203 11.98 0.61 -12.89
CA ASP A 203 12.59 1.93 -12.98
C ASP A 203 11.51 3.02 -12.88
N LEU A 204 11.79 4.06 -12.09
CA LEU A 204 10.98 5.26 -12.01
C LEU A 204 11.16 6.08 -13.32
N PRO A 205 10.05 6.47 -13.99
CA PRO A 205 10.11 7.26 -15.21
C PRO A 205 10.97 8.52 -15.10
N ASP A 206 11.44 9.02 -16.25
CA ASP A 206 12.33 10.17 -16.29
C ASP A 206 11.69 11.42 -15.64
N PRO A 207 12.30 12.01 -14.61
CA PRO A 207 11.73 13.16 -13.93
C PRO A 207 11.67 14.43 -14.78
N SER A 208 12.47 14.52 -15.86
CA SER A 208 12.39 15.63 -16.81
C SER A 208 11.11 15.61 -17.64
N THR A 209 10.43 14.46 -17.72
CA THR A 209 9.14 14.34 -18.38
C THR A 209 8.03 14.73 -17.40
N GLN A 210 7.25 15.74 -17.77
CA GLN A 210 5.99 16.01 -17.07
C GLN A 210 5.04 14.83 -17.34
N PRO A 211 4.26 14.38 -16.34
CA PRO A 211 3.24 13.39 -16.57
C PRO A 211 2.31 13.87 -17.71
N THR A 212 2.19 13.04 -18.72
CA THR A 212 1.24 13.25 -19.83
C THR A 212 0.34 12.04 -19.89
N LYS A 213 -0.86 12.19 -20.46
CA LYS A 213 -1.77 11.08 -20.70
C LYS A 213 -1.11 10.06 -21.62
N SER A 214 -0.54 9.03 -21.03
CA SER A 214 0.32 8.05 -21.71
C SER A 214 0.26 6.72 -20.97
N LYS A 215 0.55 5.63 -21.69
CA LYS A 215 0.60 4.28 -21.14
C LYS A 215 1.86 3.58 -21.60
N THR A 216 2.66 3.08 -20.66
CA THR A 216 3.91 2.38 -20.94
C THR A 216 3.90 1.00 -20.29
N ASN A 217 4.30 -0.03 -21.05
CA ASN A 217 4.46 -1.38 -20.50
C ASN A 217 5.83 -1.52 -19.85
N VAL A 218 5.86 -2.05 -18.63
CA VAL A 218 7.09 -2.32 -17.87
C VAL A 218 7.07 -3.71 -17.25
N ILE A 219 8.25 -4.24 -16.93
CA ILE A 219 8.41 -5.56 -16.33
C ILE A 219 9.03 -5.40 -14.94
N ALA A 220 8.27 -5.74 -13.91
CA ALA A 220 8.72 -5.81 -12.53
C ALA A 220 9.60 -7.06 -12.32
N LYS A 221 10.83 -6.82 -11.87
CA LYS A 221 11.81 -7.88 -11.60
C LYS A 221 11.89 -8.13 -10.11
N ARG A 222 11.87 -9.41 -9.70
CA ARG A 222 12.04 -9.77 -8.30
C ARG A 222 13.45 -9.40 -7.83
N ILE A 223 13.54 -8.63 -6.76
CA ILE A 223 14.81 -8.20 -6.15
C ILE A 223 15.06 -8.85 -4.79
N SER A 224 13.99 -9.25 -4.08
CA SER A 224 14.07 -9.89 -2.77
C SER A 224 12.80 -10.70 -2.45
N THR A 225 12.79 -11.33 -1.28
CA THR A 225 11.64 -11.98 -0.68
C THR A 225 11.62 -11.63 0.80
N LEU A 226 10.49 -11.15 1.30
CA LEU A 226 10.26 -10.88 2.72
C LEU A 226 9.63 -12.10 3.38
N THR A 227 10.05 -12.38 4.62
CA THR A 227 9.42 -13.38 5.49
C THR A 227 8.35 -12.75 6.38
N ILE A 228 7.48 -11.92 5.80
CA ILE A 228 6.42 -11.18 6.48
C ILE A 228 5.09 -11.56 5.81
N PRO A 229 4.13 -12.14 6.54
CA PRO A 229 2.83 -12.46 5.98
C PRO A 229 1.94 -11.21 5.90
N MET A 230 1.00 -11.24 4.96
CA MET A 230 -0.14 -10.31 4.91
C MET A 230 0.28 -8.83 4.91
N ILE A 231 1.33 -8.50 4.17
CA ILE A 231 1.74 -7.11 3.95
C ILE A 231 0.59 -6.35 3.28
N SER A 232 0.32 -5.15 3.78
CA SER A 232 -0.78 -4.28 3.33
C SER A 232 -0.31 -2.92 2.82
N ALA A 233 0.82 -2.40 3.29
CA ALA A 233 1.39 -1.16 2.73
C ALA A 233 2.89 -1.03 2.99
N MET A 234 3.49 -0.11 2.27
CA MET A 234 4.88 0.26 2.43
C MET A 234 5.10 1.75 2.15
N ASP A 235 6.09 2.36 2.79
CA ASP A 235 6.59 3.67 2.38
C ASP A 235 8.09 3.79 2.67
N ILE A 236 8.76 4.76 2.04
CA ILE A 236 10.17 5.04 2.24
C ILE A 236 10.30 6.42 2.89
N ASP A 237 11.01 6.47 4.01
CA ASP A 237 11.37 7.72 4.66
C ASP A 237 12.19 8.60 3.68
N PRO A 238 11.69 9.77 3.28
CA PRO A 238 12.30 10.55 2.20
C PRO A 238 13.64 11.18 2.59
N VAL A 239 14.02 11.13 3.88
CA VAL A 239 15.21 11.79 4.40
C VAL A 239 16.31 10.78 4.73
N ASN A 240 15.99 9.66 5.41
CA ASN A 240 17.00 8.65 5.75
C ASN A 240 16.95 7.40 4.84
N GLY A 241 15.89 7.21 4.05
CA GLY A 241 15.73 6.08 3.14
C GLY A 241 15.34 4.76 3.82
N ASP A 242 14.95 4.79 5.09
CA ASP A 242 14.40 3.62 5.77
C ASP A 242 13.09 3.19 5.13
N ILE A 243 12.96 1.89 4.90
CA ILE A 243 11.73 1.31 4.36
C ILE A 243 10.85 0.89 5.54
N TRP A 244 9.61 1.33 5.51
CA TRP A 244 8.57 0.92 6.44
C TRP A 244 7.58 0.02 5.72
N VAL A 245 7.40 -1.20 6.21
CA VAL A 245 6.40 -2.15 5.72
C VAL A 245 5.42 -2.43 6.85
N VAL A 246 4.13 -2.49 6.57
CA VAL A 246 3.12 -2.86 7.57
C VAL A 246 2.35 -4.10 7.14
N ASN A 247 1.88 -4.84 8.13
CA ASN A 247 0.75 -5.75 8.03
C ASN A 247 -0.28 -5.37 9.09
N TYR A 248 -1.29 -6.21 9.31
CA TYR A 248 -2.38 -5.91 10.26
C TYR A 248 -1.96 -5.83 11.74
N PHE A 249 -0.74 -6.22 12.08
CA PHE A 249 -0.31 -6.38 13.47
C PHE A 249 0.98 -5.62 13.82
N GLN A 250 1.87 -5.44 12.85
CA GLN A 250 3.23 -4.96 13.07
C GLN A 250 3.68 -4.03 11.94
N ALA A 251 4.51 -3.06 12.32
CA ALA A 251 5.35 -2.31 11.41
C ALA A 251 6.77 -2.88 11.42
N PHE A 252 7.39 -2.94 10.26
CA PHE A 252 8.73 -3.45 10.02
C PHE A 252 9.57 -2.34 9.40
N ARG A 253 10.59 -1.88 10.13
CA ARG A 253 11.52 -0.84 9.66
C ARG A 253 12.83 -1.49 9.21
N PHE A 254 13.12 -1.42 7.92
CA PHE A 254 14.40 -1.81 7.33
C PHE A 254 15.28 -0.59 7.20
N LYS A 255 16.27 -0.48 8.09
CA LYS A 255 17.16 0.69 8.11
C LYS A 255 18.07 0.74 6.90
N ARG A 256 18.23 1.92 6.30
CA ARG A 256 19.24 2.19 5.29
C ARG A 256 20.56 2.48 5.98
N SER A 257 21.58 1.68 5.69
CA SER A 257 22.91 1.85 6.29
C SER A 257 23.76 2.89 5.55
N ASP A 258 23.52 3.07 4.25
CA ASP A 258 24.21 4.01 3.37
C ASP A 258 23.27 4.40 2.20
N PRO A 259 23.31 5.64 1.68
CA PRO A 259 22.46 6.06 0.57
C PRO A 259 22.57 5.23 -0.72
N GLN A 260 23.69 4.55 -0.95
CA GLN A 260 23.93 3.68 -2.11
C GLN A 260 23.66 2.20 -1.80
N GLN A 261 23.15 1.88 -0.61
CA GLN A 261 22.78 0.51 -0.27
C GLN A 261 21.70 0.01 -1.24
N GLU A 262 22.02 -1.04 -2.00
CA GLU A 262 21.03 -1.66 -2.88
C GLU A 262 19.80 -2.12 -2.09
N LEU A 263 18.61 -1.84 -2.62
CA LEU A 263 17.33 -2.23 -2.01
C LEU A 263 17.27 -3.70 -1.62
N ARG A 264 17.81 -4.60 -2.46
CA ARG A 264 17.86 -6.05 -2.17
C ARG A 264 18.58 -6.37 -0.86
N ASN A 265 19.63 -5.62 -0.54
CA ASN A 265 20.42 -5.79 0.68
C ASN A 265 19.71 -5.15 1.87
N GLN A 266 19.01 -4.04 1.66
CA GLN A 266 18.17 -3.41 2.68
C GLN A 266 17.02 -4.34 3.11
N PHE A 267 16.30 -4.93 2.15
CA PHE A 267 15.22 -5.91 2.44
C PHE A 267 15.72 -7.24 3.02
N ALA A 268 16.98 -7.61 2.79
CA ALA A 268 17.57 -8.81 3.37
C ALA A 268 18.02 -8.62 4.82
N ALA A 269 18.06 -7.38 5.32
CA ALA A 269 18.41 -7.09 6.70
C ALA A 269 17.28 -7.48 7.66
N LEU A 270 17.64 -7.74 8.92
CA LEU A 270 16.65 -7.95 9.98
C LEU A 270 15.94 -6.61 10.28
N PRO A 271 14.61 -6.51 10.11
CA PRO A 271 13.91 -5.27 10.42
C PRO A 271 13.79 -5.05 11.92
N GLN A 272 13.71 -3.78 12.32
CA GLN A 272 13.14 -3.45 13.62
C GLN A 272 11.63 -3.66 13.55
N VAL A 273 11.08 -4.40 14.51
CA VAL A 273 9.64 -4.68 14.61
C VAL A 273 9.02 -3.75 15.63
N ILE A 274 7.89 -3.14 15.28
CA ILE A 274 7.13 -2.19 16.10
C ILE A 274 5.68 -2.67 16.15
N ASP A 275 5.12 -2.71 17.36
CA ASP A 275 3.71 -3.05 17.55
C ASP A 275 2.82 -1.98 16.93
N LEU A 276 1.73 -2.41 16.28
CA LEU A 276 0.67 -1.52 15.84
C LEU A 276 -0.44 -1.42 16.89
N PRO A 277 -1.21 -0.31 16.91
CA PRO A 277 -2.39 -0.23 17.77
C PRO A 277 -3.44 -1.25 17.34
N LYS A 278 -4.30 -1.67 18.26
CA LYS A 278 -5.39 -2.61 17.97
C LYS A 278 -6.54 -1.90 17.27
N TRP A 279 -6.32 -1.53 16.01
CA TRP A 279 -7.38 -1.06 15.13
C TRP A 279 -7.96 -2.22 14.34
N ARG A 280 -9.06 -1.96 13.64
CA ARG A 280 -9.83 -3.01 12.95
C ARG A 280 -8.97 -3.79 11.97
N GLN A 281 -8.31 -3.07 11.07
CA GLN A 281 -7.47 -3.61 10.00
C GLN A 281 -6.59 -2.47 9.48
N ILE A 282 -5.31 -2.47 9.84
CA ILE A 282 -4.37 -1.42 9.42
C ILE A 282 -3.88 -1.75 8.02
N GLU A 283 -4.28 -0.92 7.07
CA GLU A 283 -3.97 -1.14 5.67
C GLU A 283 -2.86 -0.22 5.17
N ALA A 284 -2.77 1.03 5.65
CA ALA A 284 -1.84 1.99 5.08
C ALA A 284 -0.78 2.54 6.04
N VAL A 285 0.35 2.92 5.47
CA VAL A 285 1.47 3.60 6.15
C VAL A 285 2.02 4.74 5.30
N ALA A 286 2.43 5.84 5.92
CA ALA A 286 3.15 6.93 5.25
C ALA A 286 4.19 7.57 6.17
N VAL A 287 5.29 8.07 5.62
CA VAL A 287 6.37 8.70 6.38
C VAL A 287 6.52 10.17 5.98
N ASP A 288 6.49 11.06 6.96
CA ASP A 288 6.71 12.48 6.71
C ASP A 288 8.18 12.89 6.68
N GLN A 289 8.45 14.12 6.27
CA GLN A 289 9.80 14.70 6.17
C GLN A 289 10.48 14.90 7.54
N SER A 290 9.75 14.67 8.64
CA SER A 290 10.26 14.67 10.02
C SER A 290 10.43 13.24 10.56
N HIS A 291 10.49 12.24 9.67
CA HIS A 291 10.63 10.81 9.98
C HIS A 291 9.47 10.23 10.78
N GLN A 292 8.32 10.91 10.86
CA GLN A 292 7.18 10.38 11.59
C GLN A 292 6.40 9.42 10.72
N VAL A 293 6.03 8.28 11.30
CA VAL A 293 5.27 7.25 10.60
C VAL A 293 3.80 7.37 10.98
N TRP A 294 2.97 7.54 9.97
CA TRP A 294 1.53 7.67 10.05
C TRP A 294 0.88 6.40 9.54
N ILE A 295 -0.20 5.98 10.18
CA ILE A 295 -0.99 4.81 9.79
C ILE A 295 -2.47 5.15 9.76
N THR A 296 -3.22 4.39 8.99
CA THR A 296 -4.68 4.43 8.93
C THR A 296 -5.27 3.04 8.96
N SER A 297 -6.59 2.93 9.13
CA SER A 297 -7.29 1.64 9.19
C SER A 297 -8.61 1.69 8.43
N GLU A 298 -9.02 0.53 7.92
CA GLU A 298 -10.31 0.36 7.24
C GLU A 298 -11.51 0.68 8.13
N GLY A 299 -12.63 0.91 7.44
CA GLY A 299 -13.94 1.10 8.04
C GLY A 299 -14.33 2.57 8.15
N LYS A 300 -15.60 2.79 8.47
CA LYS A 300 -16.15 4.14 8.63
C LYS A 300 -15.44 4.87 9.76
N SER A 301 -15.13 6.15 9.53
CA SER A 301 -14.38 6.99 10.48
C SER A 301 -12.96 6.47 10.73
N SER A 302 -12.27 6.07 9.65
CA SER A 302 -10.88 5.61 9.66
C SER A 302 -10.00 6.44 10.60
N PRO A 303 -9.38 5.84 11.62
CA PRO A 303 -8.43 6.55 12.46
C PRO A 303 -7.16 6.83 11.65
N LEU A 304 -6.64 8.05 11.75
CA LEU A 304 -5.28 8.44 11.36
C LEU A 304 -4.49 8.67 12.64
N GLY A 305 -3.29 8.10 12.73
CA GLY A 305 -2.44 8.27 13.91
C GLY A 305 -0.98 8.08 13.60
N ARG A 306 -0.14 8.60 14.50
CA ARG A 306 1.30 8.57 14.39
C ARG A 306 1.87 7.47 15.27
N LEU A 307 2.59 6.53 14.68
CA LEU A 307 3.26 5.46 15.43
C LEU A 307 4.33 6.04 16.37
N ASN A 308 4.35 5.52 17.60
CA ASN A 308 5.45 5.75 18.51
C ASN A 308 6.59 4.77 18.17
N GLN A 309 7.69 5.29 17.63
CA GLN A 309 8.82 4.50 17.16
C GLN A 309 9.81 4.08 18.27
N SER A 310 9.48 4.35 19.53
CA SER A 310 10.33 4.01 20.67
C SER A 310 10.46 2.48 20.76
N PRO A 311 11.67 1.90 20.71
CA PRO A 311 11.85 0.48 20.94
C PRO A 311 11.37 0.14 22.37
N LYS A 312 10.78 -1.05 22.54
CA LYS A 312 10.68 -1.69 23.86
C LYS A 312 12.03 -2.26 24.27
#